data_AF-A0A847LKW6-F1
#
_entry.id   AF-A0A847LKW6-F1
#
_cell.length_a   1.000
_cell.length_b   1.000
_cell.length_c   1.000
_cell.angle_alpha   90.00
_cell.angle_beta   90.00
_cell.angle_gamma   90.00
#
_symmetry.space_group_name_H-M   'P 1'
#
loop_
_entity.id
_entity.type
_entity.pdbx_description
1 polymer ?
#
loop_
_entity_poly.entity_id
_entity_poly.type
_entity_poly.pdbx_seq_one_letter_code
_entity_poly.pdbx_strand_id
1 'polypeptide(L)'
;MAFSFRFQQLLYLTIHEEDEVKRRLAIKDGQIAELDAKISRLQQEHDAALEEKSQALLAGRMDTIRLYHPYLLRLQRTREHHEEEKERLQAQRAKIVAELAEKRRQRKTYEKIRERDEKAYRKEQLRLDQKRLDGFTSRRDQLDREENDA
;
A
#
# COMPACT_ATOMS: atom_id res chain seq x y z
N MET A 1 15.67 32.57 7.43
CA MET A 1 15.71 31.22 8.04
C MET A 1 14.79 30.31 7.25
N ALA A 2 15.13 29.02 7.11
CA ALA A 2 14.27 28.02 6.48
C ALA A 2 13.37 27.34 7.53
N PHE A 3 12.20 26.87 7.13
CA PHE A 3 11.28 26.12 8.00
C PHE A 3 11.90 24.77 8.39
N SER A 4 11.92 24.46 9.69
CA SER A 4 12.35 23.17 10.22
C SER A 4 11.20 22.52 10.99
N PHE A 5 10.78 21.33 10.56
CA PHE A 5 9.73 20.58 11.25
C PHE A 5 10.30 19.74 12.39
N ARG A 6 9.81 19.95 13.62
CA ARG A 6 10.32 19.27 14.83
C ARG A 6 10.19 17.74 14.76
N PHE A 7 9.17 17.22 14.08
CA PHE A 7 8.92 15.78 13.97
C PHE A 7 9.32 15.21 12.59
N GLN A 8 10.27 15.84 11.90
CA GLN A 8 10.69 15.41 10.56
C GLN A 8 11.18 13.95 10.55
N GLN A 9 11.96 13.53 11.55
CA GLN A 9 12.45 12.15 11.67
C GLN A 9 11.31 11.15 11.89
N LEU A 10 10.32 11.49 12.72
CA LEU A 10 9.14 10.64 12.93
C LEU A 10 8.31 10.51 11.66
N LEU A 11 8.14 11.60 10.89
CA LEU A 11 7.44 11.55 9.62
C LEU A 11 8.17 10.60 8.64
N TYR A 12 9.50 10.69 8.52
CA TYR A 12 10.27 9.76 7.70
C TYR A 12 10.14 8.31 8.15
N LEU A 13 10.17 8.06 9.47
CA LEU A 13 9.98 6.72 10.02
C LEU A 13 8.60 6.17 9.62
N THR A 14 7.53 6.95 9.77
CA THR A 14 6.18 6.49 9.39
C THR A 14 6.02 6.21 7.90
N ILE A 15 6.74 6.93 7.04
CA ILE A 15 6.77 6.66 5.59
C ILE A 15 7.47 5.32 5.33
N HIS A 16 8.62 5.11 5.97
CA HIS A 16 9.38 3.87 5.82
C HIS A 16 8.57 2.64 6.29
N GLU A 17 7.96 2.73 7.47
CA GLU A 17 7.09 1.67 8.00
C GLU A 17 5.91 1.37 7.06
N GLU A 18 5.29 2.40 6.47
CA GLU A 18 4.22 2.19 5.48
C GLU A 18 4.74 1.44 4.24
N ASP A 19 5.93 1.78 3.76
CA ASP A 19 6.52 1.14 2.58
C ASP A 19 6.95 -0.30 2.86
N GLU A 20 7.44 -0.61 4.06
CA GLU A 20 7.67 -1.99 4.50
C GLU A 20 6.38 -2.82 4.49
N VAL A 21 5.27 -2.26 4.96
CA VAL A 21 3.97 -2.95 4.95
C VAL A 21 3.50 -3.17 3.51
N LYS A 22 3.67 -2.19 2.62
CA LYS A 22 3.36 -2.34 1.19
C LYS A 22 4.19 -3.45 0.54
N ARG A 23 5.48 -3.55 0.85
CA ARG A 23 6.34 -4.63 0.35
C ARG A 23 5.86 -5.99 0.82
N ARG A 24 5.53 -6.12 2.12
CA ARG A 24 4.94 -7.35 2.66
C ARG A 24 3.62 -7.71 1.97
N LEU A 25 2.77 -6.73 1.68
CA LEU A 25 1.52 -6.94 0.95
C LEU A 25 1.78 -7.44 -0.48
N ALA A 26 2.73 -6.83 -1.20
CA ALA A 26 3.09 -7.24 -2.56
C ALA A 26 3.61 -8.68 -2.62
N ILE A 27 4.41 -9.10 -1.62
CA ILE A 27 4.86 -10.49 -1.51
C ILE A 27 3.65 -11.44 -1.35
N LYS A 28 2.69 -11.09 -0.50
CA LYS A 28 1.47 -11.90 -0.31
C LYS A 28 0.60 -11.95 -1.56
N ASP A 29 0.47 -10.84 -2.26
CA ASP A 29 -0.25 -10.78 -3.55
C ASP A 29 0.41 -11.69 -4.59
N GLY A 30 1.76 -11.69 -4.65
CA GLY A 30 2.51 -12.61 -5.51
C GLY A 30 2.27 -14.09 -5.16
N GLN A 31 2.32 -14.45 -3.88
CA GLN A 31 2.06 -15.82 -3.42
C GLN A 31 0.63 -16.29 -3.76
N ILE A 32 -0.36 -15.41 -3.63
CA ILE A 32 -1.75 -15.70 -4.01
C ILE A 32 -1.86 -15.91 -5.51
N ALA A 33 -1.24 -15.05 -6.32
CA ALA A 33 -1.25 -15.17 -7.77
C ALA A 33 -0.60 -16.47 -8.26
N GLU A 34 0.48 -16.92 -7.61
CA GLU A 34 1.11 -18.22 -7.88
C GLU A 34 0.18 -19.40 -7.57
N LEU A 35 -0.54 -19.35 -6.44
CA LEU A 35 -1.53 -20.38 -6.11
C LEU A 35 -2.70 -20.37 -7.09
N ASP A 36 -3.19 -19.19 -7.49
CA ASP A 36 -4.25 -19.06 -8.49
C ASP A 36 -3.86 -19.69 -9.83
N ALA A 37 -2.61 -19.47 -10.26
CA ALA A 37 -2.08 -20.11 -11.46
C ALA A 37 -2.03 -21.64 -11.32
N LYS A 38 -1.62 -22.17 -10.15
CA LYS A 38 -1.61 -23.63 -9.88
C LYS A 38 -3.01 -24.22 -9.87
N ILE A 39 -3.96 -23.58 -9.20
CA ILE A 39 -5.37 -24.00 -9.15
C ILE A 39 -5.95 -24.03 -10.57
N SER A 40 -5.71 -22.98 -11.35
CA SER A 40 -6.18 -22.90 -12.74
C SER A 40 -5.60 -24.01 -13.61
N ARG A 41 -4.30 -24.33 -13.48
CA ARG A 41 -3.67 -25.46 -14.18
C ARG A 41 -4.28 -26.80 -13.78
N LEU A 42 -4.46 -27.05 -12.48
CA LEU A 42 -5.09 -28.28 -12.00
C LEU A 42 -6.52 -28.43 -12.48
N GLN A 43 -7.25 -27.32 -12.61
CA GLN A 43 -8.59 -27.33 -13.18
C GLN A 43 -8.58 -27.68 -14.67
N GLN A 44 -7.66 -27.08 -15.45
CA GLN A 44 -7.48 -27.44 -16.87
C GLN A 44 -7.09 -28.91 -17.04
N GLU A 45 -6.15 -29.42 -16.22
CA GLU A 45 -5.75 -30.83 -16.23
C GLU A 45 -6.91 -31.77 -15.88
N HIS A 46 -7.73 -31.37 -14.90
CA HIS A 46 -8.91 -32.12 -14.50
C HIS A 46 -9.96 -32.18 -15.62
N ASP A 47 -10.22 -31.04 -16.27
CA ASP A 47 -11.20 -30.94 -17.36
C ASP A 47 -10.74 -31.74 -18.59
N ALA A 48 -9.45 -31.64 -18.95
CA ALA A 48 -8.86 -32.46 -20.00
C ALA A 48 -8.96 -33.96 -19.70
N ALA A 49 -8.68 -34.37 -18.45
CA ALA A 49 -8.77 -35.76 -18.05
C ALA A 49 -10.23 -36.28 -18.05
N LEU A 50 -11.22 -35.43 -17.78
CA LEU A 50 -12.63 -35.77 -17.92
C LEU A 50 -13.02 -35.98 -19.39
N GLU A 51 -12.54 -35.12 -20.29
CA GLU A 51 -12.75 -35.26 -21.72
C GLU A 51 -12.11 -36.55 -22.25
N GLU A 52 -10.85 -36.83 -21.90
CA GLU A 52 -10.17 -38.07 -22.29
C GLU A 52 -10.89 -39.31 -21.76
N LYS A 53 -11.38 -39.28 -20.51
CA LYS A 53 -12.21 -40.36 -19.95
C LYS A 53 -13.48 -40.57 -20.78
N SER A 54 -14.14 -39.49 -21.20
CA SER A 54 -15.36 -39.58 -22.02
C SER A 54 -15.07 -40.19 -23.40
N GLN A 55 -13.96 -39.82 -24.03
CA GLN A 55 -13.52 -40.39 -25.31
C GLN A 55 -13.14 -41.87 -25.17
N ALA A 56 -12.45 -42.24 -24.09
CA ALA A 56 -12.11 -43.63 -23.79
C ALA A 56 -13.35 -44.51 -23.58
N LEU A 57 -14.40 -43.96 -22.96
CA LEU A 57 -15.70 -44.62 -22.79
C LEU A 57 -16.38 -44.88 -24.13
N LEU A 58 -16.42 -43.87 -25.01
CA LEU A 58 -16.97 -44.01 -26.37
C LEU A 58 -16.18 -45.03 -27.21
N ALA A 59 -14.86 -45.09 -27.01
CA ALA A 59 -13.97 -46.05 -27.69
C ALA A 59 -13.99 -47.46 -27.06
N GLY A 60 -14.78 -47.71 -26.02
CA GLY A 60 -14.88 -49.02 -25.37
C GLY A 60 -13.63 -49.46 -24.59
N ARG A 61 -12.70 -48.55 -24.28
CA ARG A 61 -11.42 -48.86 -23.61
C ARG A 61 -11.57 -48.97 -22.09
N MET A 62 -12.35 -49.95 -21.64
CA MET A 62 -12.73 -50.12 -20.22
C MET A 62 -11.56 -50.26 -19.24
N ASP A 63 -10.43 -50.81 -19.68
CA ASP A 63 -9.22 -50.98 -18.86
C ASP A 63 -8.63 -49.62 -18.44
N THR A 64 -8.68 -48.64 -19.33
CA THR A 64 -8.17 -47.28 -19.06
C THR A 64 -9.12 -46.47 -18.18
N ILE A 65 -10.44 -46.70 -18.29
CA ILE A 65 -11.47 -45.95 -17.57
C ILE A 65 -11.35 -46.08 -16.05
N ARG A 66 -10.98 -47.27 -15.57
CA ARG A 66 -10.79 -47.52 -14.13
C ARG A 66 -9.65 -46.69 -13.52
N LEU A 67 -8.66 -46.32 -14.33
CA LEU A 67 -7.51 -45.52 -13.89
C LEU A 67 -7.82 -44.02 -13.77
N TYR A 68 -8.83 -43.51 -14.49
CA TYR A 68 -9.20 -42.10 -14.43
C TYR A 68 -9.82 -41.69 -13.09
N HIS A 69 -10.56 -42.57 -12.42
CA HIS A 69 -11.19 -42.23 -11.13
C HIS A 69 -10.18 -41.82 -10.05
N PRO A 70 -9.16 -42.64 -9.71
CA PRO A 70 -8.17 -42.24 -8.71
C PRO A 70 -7.33 -41.03 -9.17
N TYR A 71 -7.09 -40.87 -10.48
CA TYR A 71 -6.39 -39.72 -11.02
C TYR A 71 -7.17 -38.40 -10.85
N LEU A 72 -8.44 -38.37 -11.24
CA LEU A 72 -9.32 -37.21 -11.06
C LEU A 72 -9.50 -36.86 -9.58
N LEU A 73 -9.66 -37.86 -8.71
CA LEU A 73 -9.74 -37.64 -7.27
C LEU A 73 -8.45 -37.02 -6.71
N ARG A 74 -7.28 -37.43 -7.21
CA ARG A 74 -6.00 -36.82 -6.84
C ARG A 74 -5.95 -35.36 -7.28
N LEU A 75 -6.32 -35.04 -8.52
CA LEU A 75 -6.34 -33.65 -9.02
C LEU A 75 -7.27 -32.79 -8.17
N GLN A 76 -8.47 -33.28 -7.87
CA GLN A 76 -9.44 -32.58 -7.02
C GLN A 76 -8.87 -32.30 -5.63
N ARG A 77 -8.32 -33.31 -4.93
CA ARG A 77 -7.72 -33.14 -3.60
C ARG A 77 -6.54 -32.16 -3.61
N THR A 78 -5.72 -32.21 -4.67
CA THR A 78 -4.59 -31.28 -4.82
C THR A 78 -5.08 -29.85 -5.03
N ARG A 79 -6.19 -29.67 -5.77
CA ARG A 79 -6.84 -28.37 -5.95
C ARG A 79 -7.41 -27.85 -4.64
N GLU A 80 -8.18 -28.66 -3.92
CA GLU A 80 -8.77 -28.33 -2.61
C GLU A 80 -7.67 -27.89 -1.62
N HIS A 81 -6.55 -28.60 -1.59
CA HIS A 81 -5.40 -28.22 -0.77
C HIS A 81 -4.87 -26.82 -1.10
N HIS A 82 -4.70 -26.48 -2.37
CA HIS A 82 -4.25 -25.15 -2.78
C HIS A 82 -5.31 -24.06 -2.56
N GLU A 83 -6.60 -24.39 -2.67
CA GLU A 83 -7.70 -23.49 -2.33
C GLU A 83 -7.67 -23.14 -0.83
N GLU A 84 -7.48 -24.13 0.05
CA GLU A 84 -7.31 -23.88 1.50
C GLU A 84 -6.06 -23.02 1.80
N GLU A 85 -4.94 -23.30 1.13
CA GLU A 85 -3.72 -22.48 1.28
C GLU A 85 -3.96 -21.04 0.83
N LYS A 86 -4.68 -20.85 -0.27
CA LYS A 86 -5.05 -19.53 -0.78
C LYS A 86 -5.92 -18.77 0.22
N GLU A 87 -6.92 -19.41 0.81
CA GLU A 87 -7.76 -18.79 1.85
C GLU A 87 -6.92 -18.34 3.06
N ARG A 88 -5.97 -19.17 3.51
CA ARG A 88 -5.05 -18.80 4.59
C ARG A 88 -4.21 -17.58 4.23
N LEU A 89 -3.68 -17.51 3.00
CA LEU A 89 -2.93 -16.35 2.53
C LEU A 89 -3.82 -15.11 2.40
N GLN A 90 -5.07 -15.24 1.97
CA GLN A 90 -6.03 -14.14 1.91
C GLN A 90 -6.36 -13.59 3.31
N ALA A 91 -6.51 -14.46 4.31
CA ALA A 91 -6.68 -14.04 5.70
C ALA A 91 -5.45 -13.29 6.23
N GLN A 92 -4.24 -13.74 5.90
CA GLN A 92 -3.00 -13.01 6.22
C GLN A 92 -2.93 -11.66 5.51
N ARG A 93 -3.29 -11.61 4.22
CA ARG A 93 -3.35 -10.39 3.42
C ARG A 93 -4.30 -9.37 4.05
N ALA A 94 -5.48 -9.80 4.50
CA ALA A 94 -6.45 -8.92 5.15
C ALA A 94 -5.87 -8.24 6.41
N LYS A 95 -5.10 -8.99 7.22
CA LYS A 95 -4.40 -8.43 8.39
C LYS A 95 -3.37 -7.37 7.99
N ILE A 96 -2.59 -7.62 6.94
CA ILE A 96 -1.60 -6.65 6.44
C ILE A 96 -2.28 -5.40 5.88
N VAL A 97 -3.43 -5.54 5.22
CA VAL A 97 -4.21 -4.40 4.73
C VAL A 97 -4.73 -3.54 5.90
N ALA A 98 -5.19 -4.17 6.99
CA ALA A 98 -5.58 -3.46 8.20
C ALA A 98 -4.39 -2.70 8.82
N GLU A 99 -3.23 -3.35 8.93
CA GLU A 99 -1.98 -2.72 9.39
C GLU A 99 -1.59 -1.51 8.51
N LEU A 100 -1.67 -1.66 7.18
CA LEU A 100 -1.39 -0.58 6.24
C LEU A 100 -2.33 0.61 6.43
N ALA A 101 -3.60 0.36 6.73
CA ALA A 101 -4.56 1.43 7.01
C ALA A 101 -4.19 2.21 8.28
N GLU A 102 -3.70 1.54 9.32
CA GLU A 102 -3.20 2.18 10.55
C GLU A 102 -1.96 3.03 10.28
N LYS A 103 -0.96 2.48 9.57
CA LYS A 103 0.26 3.22 9.20
C LYS A 103 -0.05 4.46 8.35
N ARG A 104 -0.97 4.35 7.40
CA ARG A 104 -1.46 5.50 6.62
C ARG A 104 -2.13 6.57 7.49
N ARG A 105 -2.90 6.17 8.50
CA ARG A 105 -3.50 7.11 9.46
C ARG A 105 -2.42 7.83 10.26
N GLN A 106 -1.40 7.10 10.73
CA GLN A 106 -0.28 7.67 11.47
C GLN A 106 0.50 8.69 10.63
N ARG A 107 0.88 8.34 9.38
CA ARG A 107 1.54 9.27 8.45
C ARG A 107 0.72 10.55 8.24
N LYS A 108 -0.58 10.41 7.94
CA LYS A 108 -1.49 11.55 7.74
C LYS A 108 -1.57 12.46 8.96
N THR A 109 -1.47 11.91 10.17
CA THR A 109 -1.44 12.72 11.39
C THR A 109 -0.18 13.59 11.43
N TYR A 110 1.00 13.03 11.17
CA TYR A 110 2.24 13.80 11.13
C TYR A 110 2.29 14.81 9.98
N GLU A 111 1.75 14.47 8.81
CA GLU A 111 1.59 15.39 7.68
C GLU A 111 0.73 16.61 8.06
N LYS A 112 -0.42 16.38 8.71
CA LYS A 112 -1.28 17.47 9.18
C LYS A 112 -0.61 18.35 10.23
N ILE A 113 0.18 17.77 11.13
CA ILE A 113 0.94 18.55 12.13
C ILE A 113 1.98 19.41 11.41
N ARG A 114 2.73 18.83 10.45
CA ARG A 114 3.70 19.57 9.65
C ARG A 114 3.06 20.74 8.89
N GLU A 115 1.92 20.53 8.24
CA GLU A 115 1.20 21.59 7.52
C GLU A 115 0.75 22.72 8.44
N ARG A 116 0.33 22.40 9.67
CA ARG A 116 -0.05 23.41 10.67
C ARG A 116 1.15 24.22 11.14
N ASP A 117 2.25 23.55 11.47
CA ASP A 117 3.49 24.21 11.90
C ASP A 117 4.06 25.09 10.79
N GLU A 118 4.00 24.63 9.54
CA GLU A 118 4.45 25.40 8.38
C GLU A 118 3.60 26.66 8.15
N LYS A 119 2.27 26.55 8.29
CA LYS A 119 1.37 27.71 8.22
C LYS A 119 1.66 28.72 9.33
N ALA A 120 1.89 28.24 10.56
CA ALA A 120 2.23 29.11 11.70
C ALA A 120 3.55 29.84 11.44
N TYR A 121 4.58 29.13 10.98
CA TYR A 121 5.88 29.69 10.63
C TYR A 121 5.78 30.78 9.55
N ARG A 122 5.07 30.50 8.45
CA ARG A 122 4.88 31.49 7.37
C ARG A 122 4.14 32.73 7.86
N LYS A 123 3.13 32.57 8.72
CA LYS A 123 2.41 33.70 9.32
C LYS A 123 3.31 34.55 10.21
N GLU A 124 4.18 33.93 11.01
CA GLU A 124 5.16 34.65 11.83
C GLU A 124 6.19 35.38 10.97
N GLN A 125 6.71 34.76 9.91
CA GLN A 125 7.62 35.43 8.97
C GLN A 125 6.98 36.66 8.34
N LEU A 126 5.75 36.53 7.80
CA LEU A 126 5.01 37.67 7.24
C LEU A 126 4.83 38.80 8.26
N ARG A 127 4.51 38.46 9.52
CA ARG A 127 4.39 39.45 10.59
C ARG A 127 5.71 40.14 10.91
N LEU A 128 6.82 39.42 10.93
CA LEU A 128 8.15 39.98 11.16
C LEU A 128 8.59 40.87 10.00
N ASP A 129 8.32 40.46 8.76
CA ASP A 129 8.66 41.25 7.57
C ASP A 129 7.80 42.51 7.48
N GLN A 130 6.50 42.43 7.82
CA GLN A 130 5.65 43.62 7.92
C GLN A 130 6.17 44.59 9.00
N LYS A 131 6.51 44.10 10.19
CA LYS A 131 7.13 44.94 11.23
C LYS A 131 8.43 45.60 10.78
N ARG A 132 9.24 44.91 9.96
CA ARG A 132 10.47 45.48 9.39
C ARG A 132 10.13 46.60 8.41
N LEU A 133 9.18 46.40 7.51
CA LEU A 133 8.72 47.43 6.56
C LEU A 133 8.17 48.66 7.29
N ASP A 134 7.30 48.46 8.29
CA ASP A 134 6.76 49.55 9.11
C ASP A 134 7.88 50.27 9.90
N GLY A 135 8.91 49.55 10.32
CA GLY A 135 10.11 50.09 10.96
C GLY A 135 11.01 50.90 10.01
N PHE A 136 10.96 50.65 8.70
CA PHE A 136 11.66 51.44 7.69
C PHE A 136 10.87 52.70 7.32
N THR A 137 9.56 52.60 7.16
CA THR A 137 8.70 53.77 6.86
C THR A 137 8.70 54.75 8.02
N SER A 138 8.55 54.28 9.26
CA SER A 138 8.63 55.13 10.46
C SER A 138 10.00 55.81 10.63
N ARG A 139 11.10 55.14 10.27
CA ARG A 139 12.44 55.76 10.27
C ARG A 139 12.59 56.82 9.19
N ARG A 140 12.01 56.59 8.01
CA ARG A 140 12.01 57.57 6.92
C ARG A 140 11.17 58.79 7.27
N ASP A 141 9.97 58.60 7.81
CA ASP A 141 9.10 59.69 8.26
C ASP A 141 9.74 60.53 9.39
N GLN A 142 10.57 59.91 10.24
CA GLN A 142 11.35 60.64 11.26
C GLN A 142 12.44 61.50 10.63
N LEU A 143 13.21 60.96 9.68
CA LEU A 143 14.25 61.71 8.97
C LEU A 143 13.65 62.87 8.16
N ASP A 144 12.53 62.64 7.47
CA ASP A 144 11.85 63.67 6.68
C ASP A 144 11.26 64.78 7.57
N ARG A 145 10.94 64.51 8.85
CA ARG A 145 10.52 65.55 9.82
C ARG A 145 11.71 66.34 10.35
N GLU A 146 12.81 65.66 10.69
CA GLU A 146 14.04 66.31 11.15
C GLU A 146 14.66 67.23 10.09
N GLU A 147 14.51 66.92 8.79
CA GLU A 147 14.93 67.81 7.69
C GLU A 147 13.99 69.00 7.44
N ASN A 148 12.71 68.91 7.77
CA ASN A 148 11.76 70.01 7.61
C ASN A 148 11.71 70.98 8.80
N ASP A 149 12.18 70.53 9.97
CA ASP A 149 12.27 71.33 11.20
C ASP A 149 13.66 72.01 11.39
N ALA A 150 14.58 71.86 10.42
CA ALA A 150 15.92 72.49 10.38
C ALA A 150 16.00 73.64 9.37
#